data_AF-A0A8D3A5E8-F1
#
_entry.id   AF-A0A8D3A5E8-F1
#
_cell.length_a   1.000
_cell.length_b   1.000
_cell.length_c   1.000
_cell.angle_alpha   90.00
_cell.angle_beta   90.00
_cell.angle_gamma   90.00
#
_symmetry.space_group_name_H-M   'P 1'
#
loop_
_entity.id
_entity.type
_entity.pdbx_description
1 polymer ?
#
loop_
_entity_poly.entity_id
_entity_poly.type
_entity_poly.pdbx_seq_one_letter_code
_entity_poly.pdbx_strand_id
1 'polypeptide(L)'
;CSYEFTWLQPNVDTRQKQLAAWCSLALTYCRHHKLYTLDVMEAQESPMFNNKKIERKLSMEAIQVVFEELRKKGNLEWLDKNKSRCLVMWRRPEEWGKLIYQWVSKNGMVNTVFTLYELSNGDDTEGEEFHGLEDWMLLRSLQALQAEGKAEIITMDDGKGVKFF
;
A
#
# COMPACT_ATOMS: atom_id res chain seq x y z
N CYS A 1 -24.15 -30.58 -16.15
CA CYS A 1 -23.25 -30.56 -14.99
C CYS A 1 -22.03 -29.70 -15.33
N SER A 2 -22.11 -28.41 -15.03
CA SER A 2 -21.00 -27.48 -15.23
C SER A 2 -19.95 -27.79 -14.18
N TYR A 3 -18.81 -28.35 -14.57
CA TYR A 3 -17.68 -28.53 -13.68
C TYR A 3 -17.20 -27.14 -13.27
N GLU A 4 -17.56 -26.72 -12.06
CA GLU A 4 -16.99 -25.55 -11.39
C GLU A 4 -15.52 -25.85 -11.09
N PHE A 5 -14.66 -25.66 -12.09
CA PHE A 5 -13.22 -25.56 -11.87
C PHE A 5 -12.95 -24.20 -11.23
N THR A 6 -13.33 -24.07 -9.95
CA THR A 6 -13.02 -22.86 -9.19
C THR A 6 -11.51 -22.74 -9.14
N TRP A 7 -10.98 -21.59 -9.59
CA TRP A 7 -9.54 -21.28 -9.50
C TRP A 7 -9.00 -21.42 -8.06
N LEU A 8 -9.89 -21.31 -7.06
CA LEU A 8 -9.64 -21.59 -5.66
C LEU A 8 -9.48 -23.09 -5.44
N GLN A 9 -8.29 -23.51 -5.00
CA GLN A 9 -8.05 -24.90 -4.65
C GLN A 9 -9.06 -25.39 -3.58
N PRO A 10 -9.59 -26.62 -3.69
CA PRO A 10 -10.57 -27.14 -2.74
C PRO A 10 -9.96 -27.37 -1.35
N ASN A 11 -8.66 -27.68 -1.30
CA ASN A 11 -7.92 -27.78 -0.06
C ASN A 11 -7.62 -26.38 0.51
N VAL A 12 -8.01 -26.16 1.77
CA VAL A 12 -7.91 -24.86 2.45
C VAL A 12 -6.46 -24.36 2.53
N ASP A 13 -5.51 -25.23 2.85
CA ASP A 13 -4.08 -24.86 2.99
C ASP A 13 -3.49 -24.47 1.64
N THR A 14 -3.78 -25.24 0.60
CA THR A 14 -3.31 -24.94 -0.77
C THR A 14 -3.92 -23.64 -1.28
N ARG A 15 -5.21 -23.41 -0.98
CA ARG A 15 -5.91 -22.18 -1.32
C ARG A 15 -5.30 -20.95 -0.65
N GLN A 16 -4.98 -21.05 0.64
CA GLN A 16 -4.30 -19.97 1.37
C GLN A 16 -2.93 -19.66 0.78
N LYS A 17 -2.14 -20.69 0.43
CA LYS A 17 -0.82 -20.51 -0.21
C LYS A 17 -0.93 -19.83 -1.57
N GLN A 18 -1.89 -20.27 -2.40
CA GLN A 18 -2.16 -19.66 -3.69
C GLN A 18 -2.53 -18.18 -3.52
N LEU A 19 -3.48 -17.89 -2.63
CA LEU A 19 -3.96 -16.54 -2.38
C LEU A 19 -2.86 -15.63 -1.83
N ALA A 20 -2.02 -16.12 -0.93
CA ALA A 20 -0.85 -15.41 -0.45
C ALA A 20 0.14 -15.08 -1.57
N ALA A 21 0.40 -16.02 -2.49
CA ALA A 21 1.26 -15.79 -3.65
C ALA A 21 0.70 -14.69 -4.56
N TRP A 22 -0.62 -14.67 -4.79
CA TRP A 22 -1.27 -13.62 -5.59
C TRP A 22 -1.27 -12.25 -4.90
N CYS A 23 -1.54 -12.19 -3.59
CA CYS A 23 -1.36 -10.95 -2.83
C CYS A 23 0.07 -10.41 -2.97
N SER A 24 1.08 -11.28 -2.82
CA SER A 24 2.48 -10.90 -2.94
C SER A 24 2.81 -10.38 -4.34
N LEU A 25 2.36 -11.09 -5.38
CA LEU A 25 2.57 -10.68 -6.77
C LEU A 25 1.94 -9.30 -7.03
N ALA A 26 0.71 -9.08 -6.58
CA ALA A 26 0.02 -7.81 -6.78
C ALA A 26 0.77 -6.65 -6.11
N LEU A 27 1.22 -6.80 -4.87
CA LEU A 27 1.98 -5.78 -4.15
C LEU A 27 3.35 -5.53 -4.79
N THR A 28 4.07 -6.59 -5.21
CA THR A 28 5.36 -6.45 -5.89
C THR A 28 5.22 -5.75 -7.24
N TYR A 29 4.20 -6.11 -8.02
CA TYR A 29 3.92 -5.47 -9.30
C TYR A 29 3.59 -3.99 -9.11
N CYS A 30 2.69 -3.66 -8.19
CA CYS A 30 2.32 -2.27 -7.88
C CYS A 30 3.53 -1.46 -7.41
N ARG A 31 4.38 -2.03 -6.53
CA ARG A 31 5.62 -1.40 -6.09
C ARG A 31 6.59 -1.12 -7.24
N HIS A 32 6.83 -2.12 -8.10
CA HIS A 32 7.76 -1.99 -9.21
C HIS A 32 7.34 -0.91 -10.20
N HIS A 33 6.03 -0.80 -10.45
CA HIS A 33 5.47 0.20 -11.37
C HIS A 33 5.04 1.51 -10.68
N LYS A 34 5.30 1.67 -9.38
CA LYS A 34 4.85 2.80 -8.55
C LYS A 34 3.35 3.09 -8.68
N LEU A 35 2.52 2.05 -8.74
CA LEU A 35 1.07 2.14 -8.88
C LEU A 35 0.40 2.09 -7.52
N TYR A 36 -0.16 3.22 -7.08
CA TYR A 36 -0.97 3.27 -5.87
C TYR A 36 -2.47 3.14 -6.13
N THR A 37 -2.94 3.40 -7.35
CA THR A 37 -4.35 3.28 -7.71
C THR A 37 -4.50 2.28 -8.84
N LEU A 38 -5.47 1.37 -8.72
CA LEU A 38 -5.84 0.41 -9.76
C LEU A 38 -7.32 0.53 -10.10
N ASP A 39 -7.64 0.41 -11.39
CA ASP A 39 -8.95 -0.02 -11.84
C ASP A 39 -8.96 -1.54 -12.00
N VAL A 40 -10.01 -2.21 -11.53
CA VAL A 40 -10.07 -3.68 -11.52
C VAL A 40 -10.12 -4.25 -12.95
N MET A 41 -10.78 -3.59 -13.89
CA MET A 41 -10.84 -4.04 -15.29
C MET A 41 -9.48 -3.90 -15.96
N GLU A 42 -8.80 -2.78 -15.74
CA GLU A 42 -7.43 -2.58 -16.26
C GLU A 42 -6.44 -3.57 -15.63
N ALA A 43 -6.55 -3.80 -14.32
CA ALA A 43 -5.75 -4.78 -13.62
C ALA A 43 -5.93 -6.19 -14.20
N GLN A 44 -7.14 -6.57 -14.59
CA GLN A 44 -7.44 -7.85 -15.21
C GLN A 44 -6.70 -8.07 -16.54
N GLU A 45 -6.54 -7.02 -17.34
CA GLU A 45 -5.82 -7.08 -18.62
C GLU A 45 -4.31 -6.91 -18.48
N SER A 46 -3.86 -6.43 -17.32
CA SER A 46 -2.45 -6.20 -17.05
C SER A 46 -1.65 -7.51 -16.93
N PRO A 47 -0.32 -7.49 -17.14
CA PRO A 47 0.56 -8.63 -16.91
C PRO A 47 0.51 -9.21 -15.49
N MET A 48 0.00 -8.45 -14.52
CA MET A 48 -0.21 -8.90 -13.15
C MET A 48 -1.19 -10.08 -13.06
N PHE A 49 -2.28 -10.06 -13.84
CA PHE A 49 -3.33 -11.09 -13.80
C PHE A 49 -3.58 -11.78 -15.15
N ASN A 50 -2.96 -11.31 -16.24
CA ASN A 50 -3.04 -11.89 -17.57
C ASN A 50 -1.63 -12.22 -18.11
N ASN A 51 -1.25 -13.48 -18.00
CA ASN A 51 -0.02 -13.98 -18.59
C ASN A 51 -0.29 -14.51 -20.01
N LYS A 52 -0.08 -13.64 -20.99
CA LYS A 52 -0.27 -13.95 -22.42
C LYS A 52 0.68 -15.04 -22.95
N LYS A 53 1.85 -15.26 -22.34
CA LYS A 53 2.83 -16.26 -22.82
C LYS A 53 2.38 -17.70 -22.61
N ILE A 54 1.62 -17.93 -21.54
CA ILE A 54 1.06 -19.24 -21.19
C ILE A 54 -0.46 -19.28 -21.34
N GLU A 55 -1.04 -18.23 -21.95
CA GLU A 55 -2.48 -18.04 -22.17
C GLU A 55 -3.32 -18.25 -20.90
N ARG A 56 -2.84 -17.74 -19.76
CA ARG A 56 -3.56 -17.82 -18.48
C ARG A 56 -3.93 -16.44 -17.97
N LYS A 57 -5.22 -16.27 -17.72
CA LYS A 57 -5.82 -15.06 -17.16
C LYS A 57 -6.63 -15.41 -15.92
N LEU A 58 -6.51 -14.61 -14.87
CA LEU A 58 -7.37 -14.73 -13.69
C LEU A 58 -8.79 -14.26 -14.02
N SER A 59 -9.80 -14.98 -13.53
CA SER A 59 -11.18 -14.51 -13.65
C SER A 59 -11.43 -13.28 -12.77
N MET A 60 -12.48 -12.51 -13.07
CA MET A 60 -12.81 -11.30 -12.31
C MET A 60 -13.14 -11.64 -10.85
N GLU A 61 -13.83 -12.75 -10.62
CA GLU A 61 -14.18 -13.25 -9.30
C GLU A 61 -12.93 -13.59 -8.49
N ALA A 62 -11.94 -14.24 -9.12
CA ALA A 62 -10.68 -14.56 -8.46
C ALA A 62 -9.89 -13.29 -8.09
N ILE A 63 -9.89 -12.26 -8.93
CA ILE A 63 -9.24 -10.98 -8.63
C ILE A 63 -9.93 -10.30 -7.46
N GLN A 64 -11.26 -10.27 -7.45
CA GLN A 64 -12.05 -9.72 -6.34
C GLN A 64 -11.72 -10.42 -5.01
N VAL A 65 -11.52 -11.75 -5.02
CA VAL A 65 -11.07 -12.48 -3.83
C VAL A 65 -9.66 -12.04 -3.41
N VAL A 66 -8.70 -11.92 -4.33
CA VAL A 66 -7.35 -11.43 -4.01
C VAL A 66 -7.39 -10.02 -3.41
N PHE A 67 -8.19 -9.12 -3.99
CA PHE A 67 -8.31 -7.73 -3.53
C PHE A 67 -9.01 -7.62 -2.18
N GLU A 68 -10.04 -8.43 -1.93
CA GLU A 68 -10.69 -8.49 -0.62
C GLU A 68 -9.73 -8.99 0.47
N GLU A 69 -8.85 -9.94 0.15
CA GLU A 69 -7.81 -10.38 1.08
C GLU A 69 -6.73 -9.33 1.32
N LEU A 70 -6.31 -8.58 0.29
CA LEU A 70 -5.44 -7.42 0.47
C LEU A 70 -6.10 -6.37 1.37
N ARG A 71 -7.42 -6.15 1.21
CA ARG A 71 -8.18 -5.23 2.06
C ARG A 71 -8.19 -5.67 3.52
N LYS A 72 -8.44 -6.96 3.79
CA LYS A 72 -8.39 -7.53 5.15
C LYS A 72 -7.02 -7.40 5.80
N LYS A 73 -5.94 -7.46 5.00
CA LYS A 73 -4.57 -7.26 5.47
C LYS A 73 -4.18 -5.78 5.66
N GLY A 74 -5.05 -4.85 5.25
CA GLY A 74 -4.79 -3.40 5.31
C GLY A 74 -3.93 -2.88 4.16
N ASN A 75 -3.74 -3.67 3.10
CA ASN A 75 -2.96 -3.28 1.91
C ASN A 75 -3.83 -2.72 0.78
N LEU A 76 -5.15 -2.68 0.93
CA LEU A 76 -6.07 -2.20 -0.10
C LEU A 76 -7.25 -1.43 0.52
N GLU A 77 -7.63 -0.32 -0.11
CA GLU A 77 -8.83 0.44 0.20
C GLU A 77 -9.65 0.67 -1.07
N TRP A 78 -10.95 0.42 -1.01
CA TRP A 78 -11.84 0.68 -2.15
C TRP A 78 -12.15 2.18 -2.22
N LEU A 79 -12.00 2.76 -3.41
CA LEU A 79 -12.25 4.17 -3.66
C LEU A 79 -13.72 4.45 -4.05
N ASP A 80 -14.48 3.40 -4.35
CA ASP A 80 -15.88 3.49 -4.72
C ASP A 80 -16.70 2.32 -4.15
N LYS A 81 -18.02 2.51 -4.09
CA LYS A 81 -18.97 1.52 -3.55
C LYS A 81 -19.12 0.28 -4.45
N ASN A 82 -18.84 0.43 -5.75
CA ASN A 82 -18.97 -0.64 -6.74
C ASN A 82 -17.74 -1.54 -6.76
N LYS A 83 -16.70 -1.24 -5.95
CA LYS A 83 -15.43 -1.94 -5.92
C LYS A 83 -14.78 -2.02 -7.32
N SER A 84 -14.85 -0.92 -8.08
CA SER A 84 -14.23 -0.81 -9.40
C SER A 84 -12.81 -0.25 -9.37
N ARG A 85 -12.51 0.61 -8.40
CA ARG A 85 -11.21 1.25 -8.21
C ARG A 85 -10.74 1.11 -6.78
N CYS A 86 -9.46 0.86 -6.61
CA CYS A 86 -8.85 0.70 -5.31
C CYS A 86 -7.52 1.42 -5.19
N LEU A 87 -7.20 1.79 -3.95
CA LEU A 87 -5.89 2.22 -3.51
C LEU A 87 -5.13 0.99 -3.01
N VAL A 88 -3.94 0.75 -3.54
CA VAL A 88 -3.05 -0.35 -3.17
C VAL A 88 -1.85 0.21 -2.42
N MET A 89 -1.59 -0.35 -1.25
CA MET A 89 -0.53 0.06 -0.33
C MET A 89 0.46 -1.10 -0.18
N TRP A 90 1.52 -1.09 -0.99
CA TRP A 90 2.56 -2.15 -0.95
C TRP A 90 3.35 -2.17 0.36
N ARG A 91 3.36 -1.05 1.08
CA ARG A 91 3.78 -0.91 2.47
C ARG A 91 2.71 -0.09 3.17
N ARG A 92 2.29 -0.51 4.36
CA ARG A 92 1.18 0.12 5.07
C ARG A 92 1.58 1.45 5.69
N PRO A 93 0.64 2.39 5.90
CA PRO A 93 0.94 3.66 6.56
C PRO A 93 1.62 3.49 7.93
N GLU A 94 1.24 2.48 8.71
CA GLU A 94 1.86 2.20 10.01
C GLU A 94 3.33 1.76 9.87
N GLU A 95 3.67 1.07 8.79
CA GLU A 95 5.04 0.62 8.51
C GLU A 95 5.91 1.78 8.01
N TRP A 96 5.35 2.67 7.19
CA TRP A 96 5.99 3.91 6.80
C TRP A 96 6.22 4.84 8.00
N GLY A 97 5.20 5.01 8.84
CA GLY A 97 5.31 5.81 10.07
C GLY A 97 6.44 5.30 10.96
N LYS A 98 6.56 3.97 11.13
CA LYS A 98 7.67 3.37 11.90
C LYS A 98 9.04 3.70 11.31
N LEU A 99 9.22 3.65 9.99
CA LEU A 99 10.51 4.03 9.37
C LEU A 99 10.84 5.51 9.62
N ILE A 100 9.86 6.39 9.37
CA ILE A 100 10.03 7.83 9.54
C ILE A 100 10.43 8.12 10.99
N TYR A 101 9.69 7.55 11.96
CA TYR A 101 9.99 7.72 13.37
C TYR A 101 11.35 7.15 13.78
N GLN A 102 11.75 5.99 13.23
CA GLN A 102 13.07 5.40 13.45
C GLN A 102 14.18 6.31 12.95
N TRP A 103 14.01 6.91 11.77
CA TRP A 103 14.96 7.87 11.22
C TRP A 103 15.07 9.13 12.09
N VAL A 104 13.94 9.73 12.48
CA VAL A 104 13.91 10.91 13.37
C VAL A 104 14.63 10.60 14.69
N SER A 105 14.33 9.44 15.29
CA SER A 105 14.94 9.00 16.55
C SER A 105 16.43 8.76 16.44
N LYS A 106 16.87 8.06 15.37
CA LYS A 106 18.29 7.71 15.14
C LYS A 106 19.15 8.95 14.93
N ASN A 107 18.60 9.99 14.31
CA ASN A 107 19.30 11.25 14.06
C ASN A 107 19.17 12.25 15.21
N GLY A 108 18.51 11.89 16.33
CA GLY A 108 18.37 12.77 17.49
C GLY A 108 17.46 13.97 17.25
N MET A 109 16.56 13.89 16.27
CA MET A 109 15.66 14.97 15.86
C MET A 109 14.26 14.83 16.49
N VAL A 110 14.15 14.08 17.58
CA VAL A 110 12.90 14.03 18.36
C VAL A 110 12.67 15.41 18.99
N ASN A 111 11.42 15.86 19.09
CA ASN A 111 11.00 17.20 19.49
C ASN A 111 11.25 18.33 18.49
N THR A 112 11.73 18.03 17.28
CA THR A 112 11.74 19.03 16.19
C THR A 112 10.46 18.98 15.38
N VAL A 113 10.18 20.07 14.67
CA VAL A 113 9.07 20.18 13.73
C VAL A 113 9.64 20.04 12.34
N PHE A 114 8.98 19.23 11.51
CA PHE A 114 9.28 19.08 10.09
C PHE A 114 8.06 19.49 9.26
N THR A 115 8.31 20.07 8.10
CA THR A 115 7.33 20.14 7.02
C THR A 115 7.19 18.77 6.34
N LEU A 116 6.07 18.54 5.64
CA LEU A 116 5.93 17.34 4.80
C LEU A 116 7.03 17.26 3.74
N TYR A 117 7.43 18.40 3.17
CA TYR A 117 8.47 18.48 2.14
C TYR A 117 9.83 18.03 2.66
N GLU A 118 10.25 18.48 3.85
CA GLU A 118 11.53 18.06 4.44
C GLU A 118 11.59 16.54 4.65
N LEU A 119 10.46 15.92 5.00
CA LEU A 119 10.39 14.47 5.20
C LEU A 119 10.43 13.68 3.89
N SER A 120 9.68 14.07 2.86
CA SER A 120 9.62 13.30 1.61
C SER A 120 10.64 13.73 0.57
N ASN A 121 11.13 14.96 0.58
CA ASN A 121 11.96 15.53 -0.50
C ASN A 121 13.15 16.36 0.02
N GLY A 122 13.42 16.38 1.32
CA GLY A 122 14.57 17.08 1.89
C GLY A 122 15.89 16.33 1.64
N ASP A 123 16.99 17.09 1.60
CA ASP A 123 18.34 16.55 1.37
C ASP A 123 18.75 15.55 2.47
N ASP A 124 18.31 15.76 3.72
CA ASP A 124 18.62 14.89 4.86
C ASP A 124 17.95 13.50 4.78
N THR A 125 16.94 13.34 3.93
CA THR A 125 16.23 12.07 3.74
C THR A 125 16.66 11.36 2.46
N GLU A 126 17.60 11.92 1.69
CA GLU A 126 18.16 11.24 0.52
C GLU A 126 18.73 9.87 0.90
N GLY A 127 18.22 8.81 0.26
CA GLY A 127 18.60 7.42 0.53
C GLY A 127 17.71 6.67 1.53
N GLU A 128 16.82 7.36 2.25
CA GLU A 128 15.80 6.71 3.06
C GLU A 128 14.68 6.12 2.20
N GLU A 129 14.08 5.01 2.64
CA GLU A 129 13.04 4.32 1.84
C GLU A 129 11.78 5.19 1.60
N PHE A 130 11.53 6.16 2.49
CA PHE A 130 10.37 7.07 2.41
C PHE A 130 10.68 8.36 1.64
N HIS A 131 11.89 8.52 1.10
CA HIS A 131 12.19 9.62 0.20
C HIS A 131 11.39 9.46 -1.11
N GLY A 132 10.79 10.54 -1.58
CA GLY A 132 9.83 10.59 -2.68
C GLY A 132 8.47 9.96 -2.37
N LEU A 133 8.14 9.72 -1.09
CA LEU A 133 6.83 9.21 -0.70
C LEU A 133 5.73 10.22 -1.04
N GLU A 134 4.66 9.76 -1.70
CA GLU A 134 3.55 10.63 -2.06
C GLU A 134 2.87 11.24 -0.82
N ASP A 135 2.51 12.52 -0.89
CA ASP A 135 2.00 13.30 0.24
C ASP A 135 0.82 12.65 0.95
N TRP A 136 -0.10 12.02 0.22
CA TRP A 136 -1.26 11.37 0.83
C TRP A 136 -0.84 10.14 1.67
N MET A 137 0.19 9.40 1.22
CA MET A 137 0.72 8.24 1.95
C MET A 137 1.54 8.71 3.15
N LEU A 138 2.37 9.74 2.97
CA LEU A 138 3.10 10.38 4.05
C LEU A 138 2.13 10.86 5.14
N LEU A 139 1.07 11.60 4.76
CA LEU A 139 0.08 12.11 5.70
C LEU A 139 -0.61 10.98 6.48
N ARG A 140 -1.04 9.90 5.80
CA ARG A 140 -1.62 8.73 6.49
C ARG A 140 -0.64 8.05 7.44
N SER A 141 0.64 8.03 7.08
CA SER A 141 1.71 7.47 7.91
C SER A 141 1.95 8.30 9.17
N LEU A 142 1.91 9.62 9.04
CA LEU A 142 1.99 10.55 10.17
C LEU A 142 0.74 10.48 11.05
N GLN A 143 -0.46 10.29 10.46
CA GLN A 143 -1.69 10.07 11.21
C GLN A 143 -1.63 8.77 12.04
N ALA A 144 -1.03 7.71 11.50
CA ALA A 144 -0.80 6.48 12.26
C ALA A 144 0.13 6.72 13.48
N LEU A 145 1.21 7.48 13.30
CA LEU A 145 2.07 7.88 14.43
C LEU A 145 1.34 8.77 15.44
N GLN A 146 0.48 9.66 14.99
CA GLN A 146 -0.32 10.51 15.85
C GLN A 146 -1.31 9.70 16.69
N ALA A 147 -1.94 8.69 16.10
CA ALA A 147 -2.80 7.74 16.83
C ALA A 147 -2.01 6.93 17.88
N GLU A 148 -0.72 6.68 17.66
CA GLU A 148 0.19 6.05 18.62
C GLU A 148 0.76 7.04 19.67
N GLY A 149 0.46 8.34 19.56
CA GLY A 149 0.99 9.39 20.46
C GLY A 149 2.46 9.74 20.23
N LYS A 150 3.03 9.38 19.07
CA LYS A 150 4.44 9.59 18.71
C LYS A 150 4.69 10.84 17.87
N ALA A 151 3.64 11.44 17.32
CA ALA A 151 3.73 12.63 16.52
C ALA A 151 2.45 13.47 16.64
N GLU A 152 2.52 14.75 16.26
CA GLU A 152 1.37 15.63 16.15
C GLU A 152 1.44 16.39 14.83
N ILE A 153 0.41 16.24 13.99
CA ILE A 153 0.29 16.98 12.73
C ILE A 153 -0.17 18.40 13.03
N ILE A 154 0.57 19.37 12.51
CA ILE A 154 0.34 20.80 12.70
C ILE A 154 -0.13 21.39 11.37
N THR A 155 -1.21 22.18 11.40
CA THR A 155 -1.61 22.99 10.24
C THR A 155 -0.93 24.34 10.34
N MET A 156 -0.27 24.77 9.27
CA MET A 156 0.45 26.04 9.14
C MET A 156 -0.19 26.87 8.03
N ASP A 157 0.11 28.17 7.98
CA ASP A 157 -0.51 29.10 7.00
C ASP A 157 -0.17 28.72 5.54
N ASP A 158 0.96 28.06 5.32
CA ASP A 158 1.54 27.67 4.05
C ASP A 158 1.53 26.14 3.81
N GLY A 159 0.97 25.35 4.72
CA GLY A 159 0.87 23.90 4.54
C GLY A 159 0.64 23.09 5.81
N LYS A 160 1.26 21.90 5.85
CA LYS A 160 1.22 21.02 7.03
C LYS A 160 2.64 20.68 7.47
N GLY A 161 2.84 20.70 8.78
CA GLY A 161 4.01 20.16 9.43
C GLY A 161 3.66 19.04 10.40
N VAL A 162 4.68 18.49 11.04
CA VAL A 162 4.55 17.46 12.06
C VAL A 162 5.64 17.64 13.11
N LYS A 163 5.25 17.53 14.38
CA LYS A 163 6.17 17.44 15.51
C LYS A 163 6.27 15.99 15.96
N PHE A 164 7.48 15.49 16.17
CA PHE A 164 7.71 14.15 16.73
C PHE A 164 8.00 14.23 18.24
N PHE A 165 7.58 13.22 18.99
CA PHE A 165 7.75 13.11 20.45
C PHE A 165 8.60 11.91 20.84
#